data_AF-A0AAN6X112-F1
#
_entry.id   AF-A0AAN6X112-F1
#
_cell.length_a   1.000
_cell.length_b   1.000
_cell.length_c   1.000
_cell.angle_alpha   90.00
_cell.angle_beta   90.00
_cell.angle_gamma   90.00
#
_symmetry.space_group_name_H-M   'P 1'
#
loop_
_entity.id
_entity.type
_entity.pdbx_description
1 polymer ?
#
loop_
_entity_poly.entity_id
_entity_poly.type
_entity_poly.pdbx_seq_one_letter_code
_entity_poly.pdbx_strand_id
1 'polypeptide(L)'
;MQPSRILRAAGGDKPNITGFEMRQFLKATATPRYDPWERNEAWRYTGRFSRWNRFSRALPGFGIASVAFAGYCAYEYFFLKDDHHHGAGHHGEEPVQHSKVL
;
A
#
# COMPACT_ATOMS: atom_id res chain seq x y z
N MET A 1 10.64 -4.95 42.35
CA MET A 1 11.01 -6.10 41.50
C MET A 1 9.80 -7.01 41.41
N GLN A 2 9.30 -7.32 40.19
CA GLN A 2 8.09 -8.13 40.05
C GLN A 2 8.47 -9.62 39.91
N PRO A 3 8.21 -10.47 40.93
CA PRO A 3 8.62 -11.89 40.95
C PRO A 3 7.97 -12.71 39.83
N SER A 4 6.84 -12.23 39.29
CA SER A 4 6.13 -12.84 38.16
C SER A 4 6.93 -12.87 36.85
N ARG A 5 7.88 -11.95 36.64
CA ARG A 5 8.74 -11.95 35.43
C ARG A 5 9.88 -12.96 35.53
N ILE A 6 10.37 -13.24 36.73
CA ILE A 6 11.48 -14.19 36.97
C ILE A 6 10.98 -15.62 36.76
N LEU A 7 9.77 -15.96 37.22
CA LEU A 7 9.18 -17.28 37.02
C LEU A 7 8.82 -17.57 35.54
N ARG A 8 8.50 -16.54 34.75
CA ARG A 8 8.29 -16.69 33.30
C ARG A 8 9.62 -16.84 32.53
N ALA A 9 10.71 -16.28 33.05
CA ALA A 9 12.07 -16.49 32.52
C ALA A 9 12.68 -17.84 32.95
N ALA A 10 12.22 -18.40 34.09
CA ALA A 10 12.68 -19.66 34.64
C ALA A 10 12.00 -20.91 34.05
N GLY A 11 11.04 -20.74 33.13
CA GLY A 11 10.45 -21.83 32.36
C GLY A 11 11.44 -22.34 31.32
N GLY A 12 12.36 -23.21 31.74
CA GLY A 12 13.25 -23.95 30.83
C GLY A 12 12.45 -24.66 29.74
N ASP A 13 13.07 -24.79 28.56
CA ASP A 13 12.45 -25.37 27.38
C ASP A 13 11.85 -26.74 27.74
N LYS A 14 10.53 -26.88 27.55
CA LYS A 14 9.81 -28.13 27.80
C LYS A 14 10.51 -29.24 26.99
N PRO A 15 10.80 -30.41 27.57
CA PRO A 15 11.46 -31.48 26.83
C PRO A 15 10.55 -31.89 25.65
N ASN A 16 10.99 -31.57 24.43
CA ASN A 16 10.27 -31.96 23.23
C ASN A 16 10.49 -33.45 22.98
N ILE A 17 9.45 -34.25 23.25
CA ILE A 17 9.42 -35.71 23.04
C ILE A 17 9.67 -36.09 21.57
N THR A 18 9.38 -35.17 20.65
CA THR A 18 9.53 -35.34 19.21
C THR A 18 10.93 -34.99 18.71
N GLY A 19 11.82 -34.46 19.56
CA GLY A 19 13.16 -33.99 19.16
C GLY A 19 13.15 -32.78 18.22
N PHE A 20 11.98 -32.24 17.86
CA PHE A 20 11.85 -31.10 16.98
C PHE A 20 11.82 -29.79 17.77
N GLU A 21 12.89 -29.02 17.64
CA GLU A 21 13.05 -27.73 18.31
C GLU A 21 12.77 -26.56 17.35
N MET A 22 11.61 -25.91 17.51
CA MET A 22 11.20 -24.79 16.65
C MET A 22 12.22 -23.64 16.66
N ARG A 23 12.82 -23.33 17.81
CA ARG A 23 13.83 -22.26 17.92
C ARG A 23 15.11 -22.59 17.17
N GLN A 24 15.52 -23.86 17.17
CA GLN A 24 16.69 -24.31 16.43
C GLN A 24 16.41 -24.32 14.93
N PHE A 25 15.21 -24.76 14.53
CA PHE A 25 14.75 -24.67 13.14
C PHE A 25 14.77 -23.22 12.64
N LEU A 26 14.17 -22.28 13.37
CA LEU A 26 14.16 -20.87 12.97
C LEU A 26 15.57 -20.28 12.81
N LYS A 27 16.50 -20.64 13.72
CA LYS A 27 17.92 -20.27 13.60
C LYS A 27 18.57 -20.88 12.36
N ALA A 28 18.24 -22.12 12.01
CA ALA A 28 18.77 -22.80 10.84
C ALA A 28 18.16 -22.32 9.52
N THR A 29 16.91 -21.86 9.51
CA THR A 29 16.25 -21.29 8.32
C THR A 29 16.66 -19.86 8.03
N ALA A 30 17.32 -19.18 8.97
CA ALA A 30 17.81 -17.84 8.74
C ALA A 30 18.85 -17.86 7.62
N THR A 31 18.81 -16.87 6.75
CA THR A 31 19.80 -16.75 5.67
C THR A 31 21.19 -16.59 6.30
N PRO A 32 22.16 -17.47 5.95
CA PRO A 32 23.50 -17.38 6.49
C PRO A 32 24.12 -16.03 6.13
N ARG A 33 24.98 -15.49 7.02
CA ARG A 33 25.63 -14.18 6.80
C ARG A 33 26.49 -14.15 5.53
N TYR A 34 26.98 -15.30 5.09
CA TYR A 34 27.79 -15.45 3.89
C TYR A 34 27.35 -16.73 3.17
N ASP A 35 26.73 -16.56 2.00
CA ASP A 35 26.37 -17.67 1.12
C ASP A 35 27.42 -17.79 0.02
N PRO A 36 28.14 -18.92 -0.10
CA PRO A 36 29.14 -19.12 -1.16
C PRO A 36 28.56 -19.04 -2.58
N TRP A 37 27.25 -19.20 -2.75
CA TRP A 37 26.58 -19.17 -4.05
C TRP A 37 25.95 -17.82 -4.41
N GLU A 38 26.00 -16.83 -3.53
CA GLU A 38 25.35 -15.52 -3.72
C GLU A 38 25.71 -14.90 -5.09
N ARG A 39 26.98 -14.98 -5.48
CA ARG A 39 27.46 -14.44 -6.76
C ARG A 39 26.93 -15.22 -7.97
N ASN A 40 26.71 -16.53 -7.80
CA ASN A 40 26.15 -17.39 -8.84
C ASN A 40 24.62 -17.20 -8.97
N GLU A 41 23.93 -16.80 -7.91
CA GLU A 41 22.50 -16.50 -7.95
C GLU A 41 22.18 -15.04 -8.30
N ALA A 42 23.17 -14.14 -8.23
CA ALA A 42 23.00 -12.71 -8.45
C ALA A 42 22.36 -12.36 -9.81
N TRP A 43 22.66 -13.10 -10.88
CA TRP A 43 22.08 -12.84 -12.22
C TRP A 43 20.55 -12.94 -12.25
N ARG A 44 19.94 -13.73 -11.35
CA ARG A 44 18.49 -13.92 -11.27
C ARG A 44 17.74 -12.67 -10.80
N TYR A 45 18.42 -11.81 -10.04
CA TYR A 45 17.83 -10.66 -9.38
C TYR A 45 18.45 -9.32 -9.80
N THR A 46 19.43 -9.34 -10.70
CA THR A 46 20.11 -8.15 -11.22
C THR A 46 19.67 -7.81 -12.64
N GLY A 47 19.95 -6.58 -13.08
CA GLY A 47 19.62 -6.10 -14.42
C GLY A 47 18.11 -6.11 -14.73
N ARG A 48 17.73 -6.74 -15.85
CA ARG A 48 16.35 -6.77 -16.36
C ARG A 48 15.36 -7.50 -15.44
N PHE A 49 15.87 -8.39 -14.57
CA PHE A 49 15.06 -9.16 -13.63
C PHE A 49 14.98 -8.53 -12.24
N SER A 50 15.56 -7.34 -12.05
CA SER A 50 15.44 -6.59 -10.80
C SER A 50 13.98 -6.31 -10.45
N ARG A 51 13.68 -6.21 -9.15
CA ARG A 51 12.32 -5.91 -8.67
C ARG A 51 11.76 -4.67 -9.36
N TRP A 52 12.59 -3.65 -9.55
CA TRP A 52 12.15 -2.39 -10.12
C TRP A 52 11.89 -2.46 -11.63
N ASN A 53 12.72 -3.21 -12.37
CA ASN A 53 12.47 -3.43 -13.79
C ASN A 53 11.17 -4.21 -14.05
N ARG A 54 10.74 -5.09 -13.14
CA ARG A 54 9.44 -5.78 -13.25
C ARG A 54 8.26 -4.80 -13.18
N PHE A 55 8.32 -3.82 -12.28
CA PHE A 55 7.24 -2.85 -12.12
C PHE A 55 7.28 -1.71 -13.13
N SER A 56 8.46 -1.35 -13.64
CA SER A 56 8.62 -0.26 -14.62
C SER A 56 7.82 -0.43 -15.92
N ARG A 57 7.38 -1.65 -16.22
CA ARG A 57 6.58 -2.00 -17.40
C ARG A 57 5.20 -2.54 -17.06
N ALA A 58 4.78 -2.49 -15.79
CA ALA A 58 3.48 -3.01 -15.36
C ALA A 58 2.31 -2.18 -15.92
N LEU A 59 2.52 -0.87 -16.13
CA LEU A 59 1.50 0.05 -16.65
C LEU A 59 1.98 0.72 -17.94
N PRO A 60 1.96 0.00 -19.08
CA PRO A 60 2.32 0.59 -20.36
C PRO A 60 1.34 1.73 -20.69
N GLY A 61 1.85 2.92 -20.93
CA GLY A 61 1.05 4.07 -21.33
C GLY A 61 0.43 4.90 -20.20
N PHE A 62 0.69 4.59 -18.92
CA PHE A 62 0.17 5.39 -17.80
C PHE A 62 0.56 6.87 -17.91
N GLY A 63 1.81 7.17 -18.26
CA GLY A 63 2.27 8.56 -18.43
C GLY A 63 1.50 9.32 -19.51
N ILE A 64 1.27 8.70 -20.68
CA ILE A 64 0.53 9.33 -21.77
C ILE A 64 -0.94 9.50 -21.39
N ALA A 65 -1.53 8.48 -20.76
CA ALA A 65 -2.91 8.55 -20.29
C ALA A 65 -3.11 9.67 -19.25
N SER A 66 -2.21 9.81 -18.28
CA SER A 66 -2.27 10.89 -17.28
C SER A 66 -2.16 12.27 -17.93
N VAL A 67 -1.26 12.44 -18.91
CA VAL A 67 -1.11 13.72 -19.64
C VAL A 67 -2.35 14.03 -20.47
N ALA A 68 -2.87 13.06 -21.22
CA ALA A 68 -4.09 13.23 -22.02
C ALA A 68 -5.29 13.57 -21.14
N PHE A 69 -5.45 12.86 -20.01
CA PHE A 69 -6.50 13.13 -19.03
C PHE A 69 -6.38 14.53 -18.43
N ALA A 70 -5.19 14.94 -18.01
CA ALA A 70 -4.97 16.28 -17.46
C ALA A 70 -5.22 17.37 -18.51
N GLY A 71 -4.78 17.16 -19.75
CA GLY A 71 -5.05 18.07 -20.87
C GLY A 71 -6.55 18.20 -21.16
N TYR A 72 -7.29 17.09 -21.11
CA TYR A 72 -8.74 17.09 -21.23
C TYR A 72 -9.40 17.85 -20.08
N CYS A 73 -9.01 17.60 -18.83
CA CYS A 73 -9.54 18.34 -17.68
C CYS A 73 -9.24 19.85 -17.77
N ALA A 74 -8.05 20.24 -18.23
CA ALA A 74 -7.70 21.64 -18.44
C ALA A 74 -8.55 22.26 -19.57
N TYR A 75 -8.77 21.53 -20.66
CA TYR A 75 -9.65 21.94 -21.73
C TYR A 75 -11.10 22.14 -21.23
N GLU A 76 -11.65 21.16 -20.50
CA GLU A 76 -12.97 21.29 -19.87
C GLU A 76 -13.01 22.46 -18.88
N TYR A 77 -11.92 22.69 -18.14
CA TYR A 77 -11.86 23.71 -17.10
C TYR A 77 -11.75 25.13 -17.66
N PHE A 78 -10.99 25.35 -18.74
CA PHE A 78 -10.78 26.69 -19.29
C PHE A 78 -11.69 27.00 -20.47
N PHE A 79 -11.89 26.05 -21.40
CA PHE A 79 -12.69 26.31 -22.60
C PHE A 79 -14.18 26.00 -22.40
N LEU A 80 -14.54 24.99 -21.60
CA LEU A 80 -15.95 24.59 -21.41
C LEU A 80 -16.64 25.30 -20.24
N LYS A 81 -15.89 25.84 -19.27
CA LYS A 81 -16.46 26.66 -18.18
C LYS A 81 -16.78 28.10 -18.60
N ASP A 82 -16.04 28.66 -19.55
CA ASP A 82 -16.30 30.03 -20.05
C ASP A 82 -17.63 30.13 -20.84
N ASP A 83 -18.16 29.02 -21.38
CA ASP A 83 -19.39 29.01 -22.19
C ASP A 83 -20.68 28.57 -21.43
N HIS A 84 -20.63 28.26 -20.13
CA HIS A 84 -21.81 27.77 -19.36
C HIS A 84 -22.14 28.56 -18.09
N HIS A 85 -21.94 29.89 -18.12
CA HIS A 85 -22.44 30.79 -17.08
C HIS A 85 -23.91 31.22 -17.28
N HIS A 86 -24.82 30.36 -17.75
CA HIS A 86 -26.27 30.57 -17.62
C HIS A 86 -27.03 29.24 -17.54
N GLY A 87 -27.49 28.83 -16.35
CA GLY A 87 -28.39 27.68 -16.24
C GLY A 87 -28.58 27.09 -14.84
N ALA A 88 -29.42 27.73 -14.04
CA ALA A 88 -30.31 27.14 -13.04
C ALA A 88 -29.77 26.04 -12.09
N GLY A 89 -29.48 26.45 -10.84
CA GLY A 89 -29.36 25.57 -9.68
C GLY A 89 -30.00 26.18 -8.44
N HIS A 90 -31.33 26.34 -8.44
CA HIS A 90 -32.10 26.71 -7.24
C HIS A 90 -33.36 25.84 -7.11
N HIS A 91 -33.21 24.60 -6.65
CA HIS A 91 -34.33 23.86 -6.05
C HIS A 91 -33.81 22.95 -4.96
N GLY A 92 -33.95 23.40 -3.72
CA GLY A 92 -33.59 22.62 -2.54
C GLY A 92 -33.62 23.43 -1.27
N GLU A 93 -34.74 24.11 -0.97
CA GLU A 93 -35.12 24.45 0.41
C GLU A 93 -36.58 24.93 0.42
N GLU A 94 -37.43 24.15 1.07
CA GLU A 94 -38.84 24.48 1.29
C GLU A 94 -38.99 25.55 2.37
N PRO A 95 -39.74 26.64 2.14
CA PRO A 95 -40.23 27.48 3.22
C PRO A 95 -41.62 27.00 3.66
N VAL A 96 -41.66 26.37 4.83
CA VAL A 96 -42.89 26.17 5.62
C VAL A 96 -43.56 27.53 5.82
N GLN A 97 -44.74 27.71 5.22
CA GLN A 97 -45.57 28.90 5.43
C GLN A 97 -46.07 28.93 6.88
N HIS A 98 -45.44 29.76 7.69
CA HIS A 98 -45.94 30.14 9.00
C HIS A 98 -46.81 31.39 8.83
N SER A 99 -48.12 31.18 8.65
CA SER A 99 -49.13 32.23 8.63
C SER A 99 -49.20 32.88 10.01
N LYS A 100 -48.66 34.09 10.09
CA LYS A 100 -48.95 35.05 11.15
C LYS A 100 -49.80 36.15 10.50
N VAL A 101 -50.91 36.48 11.16
CA VAL A 101 -51.54 37.82 11.28
C VAL A 101 -53.08 37.67 11.27
N LEU A 102 -53.64 37.99 12.46
CA LEU A 102 -55.00 38.43 12.82
C LEU A 102 -56.13 37.40 12.85
#